data_AF-A0A914HIK8-F1
#
_entry.id   AF-A0A914HIK8-F1
#
_cell.length_a   1.000
_cell.length_b   1.000
_cell.length_c   1.000
_cell.angle_alpha   90.00
_cell.angle_beta   90.00
_cell.angle_gamma   90.00
#
_symmetry.space_group_name_H-M   'P 1'
#
loop_
_entity.id
_entity.type
_entity.pdbx_description
1 polymer ?
#
loop_
_entity_poly.entity_id
_entity_poly.type
_entity_poly.pdbx_seq_one_letter_code
_entity_poly.pdbx_strand_id
1 'polypeptide(L)'
;MGTVLYLAAICFVVAAIQLKTDASPPETLNENPGLTTDNQWNSDAAACHKDLRLSKLWVTPPAKRKKATHSEPKQLVVEHTGEAWSETGSSSSTGSRPLSSAASKNIWERSVFAVEQIPKSGIFYYEVKIKMKGWRHVFIGLATKQMKLNEGVGPAKNTYAYASKGFIWGHEVKGCEHGVNKRPYINKEIPKFKDGQVVGCGVDLKNGKIFYTLDGEIVIAGLSVNANLPLFPCVTLTNKGQKIEANFGRDFLFKLEKLKN
;
A
#
# COMPACT_ATOMS: atom_id res chain seq x y z
N MET A 1 -34.74 -51.09 -37.55
CA MET A 1 -34.84 -50.09 -38.63
C MET A 1 -35.89 -49.07 -38.19
N GLY A 2 -35.66 -47.78 -37.97
CA GLY A 2 -34.48 -46.91 -38.06
C GLY A 2 -34.88 -45.53 -37.49
N THR A 3 -33.94 -44.92 -36.77
CA THR A 3 -33.54 -43.49 -36.78
C THR A 3 -34.56 -42.32 -36.84
N VAL A 4 -34.61 -41.58 -35.71
CA VAL A 4 -34.30 -40.13 -35.53
C VAL A 4 -35.11 -39.05 -36.28
N LEU A 5 -35.63 -38.06 -35.52
CA LEU A 5 -35.49 -36.58 -35.69
C LEU A 5 -36.29 -35.88 -34.54
N TYR A 6 -35.64 -35.37 -33.50
CA TYR A 6 -35.15 -33.98 -33.31
C TYR A 6 -36.18 -33.00 -32.69
N LEU A 7 -35.93 -32.69 -31.41
CA LEU A 7 -35.95 -31.39 -30.73
C LEU A 7 -37.22 -30.54 -30.54
N ALA A 8 -37.29 -30.05 -29.29
CA ALA A 8 -37.78 -28.75 -28.83
C ALA A 8 -39.28 -28.59 -28.51
N ALA A 9 -39.62 -28.70 -27.22
CA ALA A 9 -40.55 -27.82 -26.49
C ALA A 9 -40.57 -28.27 -25.02
N ILE A 10 -39.87 -27.60 -24.11
CA ILE A 10 -40.43 -26.54 -23.26
C ILE A 10 -41.63 -27.04 -22.45
N CYS A 11 -41.41 -27.26 -21.16
CA CYS A 11 -42.26 -26.75 -20.08
C CYS A 11 -41.52 -26.91 -18.76
N PHE A 12 -40.73 -25.88 -18.41
CA PHE A 12 -40.17 -25.68 -17.09
C PHE A 12 -41.31 -25.56 -16.07
N VAL A 13 -41.46 -26.57 -15.22
CA VAL A 13 -42.20 -26.44 -13.96
C VAL A 13 -41.33 -27.07 -12.89
N VAL A 14 -40.43 -26.30 -12.29
CA VAL A 14 -40.16 -26.26 -10.84
C VAL A 14 -39.34 -24.98 -10.58
N ALA A 15 -40.02 -23.83 -10.51
CA ALA A 15 -39.45 -22.68 -9.82
C ALA A 15 -39.83 -22.83 -8.34
N ALA A 16 -38.92 -23.44 -7.59
CA ALA A 16 -39.01 -23.53 -6.15
C ALA A 16 -38.96 -22.12 -5.55
N ILE A 17 -39.98 -21.87 -4.75
CA ILE A 17 -40.13 -20.86 -3.70
C ILE A 17 -38.77 -20.40 -3.17
N GLN A 18 -38.40 -19.15 -3.44
CA GLN A 18 -37.49 -18.39 -2.59
C GLN A 18 -38.23 -17.12 -2.18
N LEU A 19 -38.68 -17.14 -0.92
CA LEU A 19 -39.20 -15.98 -0.20
C LEU A 19 -38.17 -14.85 -0.31
N LYS A 20 -38.58 -13.80 -1.02
CA LYS A 20 -37.88 -12.53 -1.13
C LYS A 20 -37.92 -11.88 0.26
N THR A 21 -36.90 -12.15 1.06
CA THR A 21 -36.64 -11.39 2.28
C THR A 21 -36.00 -10.10 1.84
N ASP A 22 -36.79 -9.03 1.80
CA ASP A 22 -36.41 -7.68 1.40
C ASP A 22 -35.61 -6.97 2.52
N ALA A 23 -34.62 -7.68 3.07
CA ALA A 23 -33.63 -7.08 3.94
C ALA A 23 -32.46 -6.66 3.06
N SER A 24 -32.54 -5.44 2.51
CA SER A 24 -31.35 -4.74 2.04
C SER A 24 -30.28 -4.82 3.14
N PRO A 25 -29.05 -5.29 2.85
CA PRO A 25 -27.97 -5.27 3.82
C PRO A 25 -27.78 -3.83 4.34
N PRO A 26 -27.48 -3.62 5.63
CA PRO A 26 -27.25 -2.27 6.13
C PRO A 26 -26.13 -1.62 5.33
N GLU A 27 -26.35 -0.38 4.89
CA GLU A 27 -25.46 0.50 4.12
C GLU A 27 -24.17 0.91 4.86
N THR A 28 -23.57 0.04 5.66
CA THR A 28 -22.46 0.40 6.56
C THR A 28 -21.12 -0.27 6.22
N LEU A 29 -20.97 -0.86 5.04
CA LEU A 29 -19.70 -1.46 4.57
C LEU A 29 -18.92 -0.60 3.57
N ASN A 30 -19.38 0.64 3.32
CA ASN A 30 -18.75 1.58 2.38
C ASN A 30 -17.84 2.62 3.05
N GLU A 31 -17.70 2.54 4.38
CA GLU A 31 -16.72 3.35 5.10
C GLU A 31 -15.40 2.56 5.16
N ASN A 32 -14.28 3.16 4.74
CA ASN A 32 -12.94 2.75 5.15
C ASN A 32 -12.90 2.95 6.67
N PRO A 33 -13.19 1.94 7.50
CA PRO A 33 -13.37 2.14 8.93
C PRO A 33 -12.00 2.29 9.61
N GLY A 34 -10.91 2.18 8.83
CA GLY A 34 -9.64 1.76 9.38
C GLY A 34 -8.74 2.82 9.92
N LEU A 35 -8.99 4.07 9.61
CA LEU A 35 -8.31 5.19 10.23
C LEU A 35 -9.32 6.28 10.48
N THR A 36 -9.14 7.03 11.56
CA THR A 36 -9.92 8.25 11.74
C THR A 36 -9.63 9.20 10.56
N THR A 37 -10.57 10.09 10.24
CA THR A 37 -10.35 11.14 9.24
C THR A 37 -9.18 12.06 9.58
N ASP A 38 -8.67 11.98 10.81
CA ASP A 38 -7.54 12.76 11.30
C ASP A 38 -6.22 12.00 11.27
N ASN A 39 -6.18 10.72 10.88
CA ASN A 39 -4.90 10.02 10.79
C ASN A 39 -3.98 10.69 9.76
N GLN A 40 -2.71 10.75 10.12
CA GLN A 40 -1.69 11.48 9.40
C GLN A 40 -0.32 10.85 9.63
N TRP A 41 0.67 11.25 8.85
CA TRP A 41 2.06 10.96 9.17
C TRP A 41 2.42 11.58 10.52
N ASN A 42 3.01 10.78 11.40
CA ASN A 42 3.39 11.23 12.72
C ASN A 42 4.69 12.06 12.63
N SER A 43 4.66 13.31 13.10
CA SER A 43 5.81 14.22 13.15
C SER A 43 6.74 14.00 14.35
N ASP A 44 6.37 13.15 15.30
CA ASP A 44 7.18 12.84 16.47
C ASP A 44 8.54 12.27 16.05
N ALA A 45 9.61 12.69 16.73
CA ALA A 45 10.97 12.23 16.43
C ALA A 45 11.15 10.70 16.59
N ALA A 46 10.26 10.03 17.35
CA ALA A 46 10.23 8.57 17.49
C ALA A 46 9.54 7.85 16.30
N ALA A 47 8.79 8.58 15.47
CA ALA A 47 7.98 8.04 14.37
C ALA A 47 8.33 8.62 13.00
N CYS A 48 9.12 9.70 12.94
CA CYS A 48 9.57 10.35 11.71
C CYS A 48 11.09 10.47 11.70
N HIS A 49 11.74 9.95 10.67
CA HIS A 49 13.17 10.18 10.51
C HIS A 49 13.46 11.69 10.36
N LYS A 50 14.49 12.19 11.06
CA LYS A 50 14.89 13.62 11.07
C LYS A 50 15.18 14.28 9.71
N ASP A 51 15.41 13.45 8.69
CA ASP A 51 15.70 13.89 7.31
C ASP A 51 14.43 13.98 6.45
N LEU A 52 13.26 13.68 7.04
CA LEU A 52 11.96 13.81 6.40
C LEU A 52 11.27 15.06 6.93
N ARG A 53 10.80 15.89 6.00
CA ARG A 53 9.97 17.05 6.29
C ARG A 53 8.52 16.74 5.96
N LEU A 54 7.64 16.96 6.93
CA LEU A 54 6.20 16.84 6.76
C LEU A 54 5.59 18.21 6.48
N SER A 55 4.62 18.27 5.57
CA SER A 55 3.83 19.48 5.31
C SER A 55 2.41 19.14 4.87
N LYS A 56 1.47 20.06 5.08
CA LYS A 56 0.08 19.91 4.65
C LYS A 56 -0.09 20.49 3.25
N LEU A 57 -0.81 19.78 2.39
CA LEU A 57 -1.29 20.30 1.12
C LEU A 57 -2.79 20.59 1.25
N TRP A 58 -3.16 21.84 1.00
CA TRP A 58 -4.56 22.23 0.90
C TRP A 58 -5.08 21.84 -0.48
N VAL A 59 -6.00 20.88 -0.55
CA VAL A 59 -6.64 20.49 -1.81
C VAL A 59 -7.92 21.29 -1.95
N THR A 60 -7.94 22.23 -2.91
CA THR A 60 -9.17 22.95 -3.25
C THR A 60 -10.18 21.96 -3.83
N PRO A 61 -11.41 21.84 -3.28
CA PRO A 61 -12.40 20.92 -3.83
C PRO A 61 -12.76 21.27 -5.28
N PRO A 62 -13.02 20.29 -6.16
CA PRO A 62 -13.52 20.58 -7.49
C PRO A 62 -14.87 21.33 -7.40
N ALA A 63 -15.04 22.35 -8.24
CA ALA A 63 -16.08 23.38 -8.20
C ALA A 63 -17.56 22.91 -8.24
N LYS A 64 -17.84 21.60 -8.20
CA LYS A 64 -19.19 21.03 -8.31
C LYS A 64 -19.85 20.63 -6.98
N ARG A 65 -19.19 20.78 -5.82
CA ARG A 65 -19.82 20.46 -4.52
C ARG A 65 -20.60 21.65 -3.95
N LYS A 66 -21.92 21.67 -4.16
CA LYS A 66 -22.83 22.40 -3.27
C LYS A 66 -22.92 21.64 -1.95
N LYS A 67 -22.47 22.30 -0.88
CA LYS A 67 -22.77 21.99 0.55
C LYS A 67 -22.41 20.56 0.98
N ALA A 68 -21.15 20.32 1.33
CA ALA A 68 -20.75 19.16 2.11
C ALA A 68 -20.11 19.63 3.43
N THR A 69 -20.72 19.27 4.55
CA THR A 69 -20.26 19.48 5.94
C THR A 69 -19.17 18.50 6.37
N HIS A 70 -18.43 17.92 5.42
CA HIS A 70 -17.38 16.96 5.70
C HIS A 70 -16.00 17.62 5.56
N SER A 71 -15.22 17.53 6.64
CA SER A 71 -13.80 17.91 6.75
C SER A 71 -13.05 17.75 5.42
N GLU A 72 -12.36 18.80 5.00
CA GLU A 72 -11.50 18.80 3.81
C GLU A 72 -10.50 17.62 3.85
N PRO A 73 -10.24 16.93 2.73
CA PRO A 73 -9.24 15.88 2.68
C PRO A 73 -7.85 16.50 2.86
N LYS A 74 -7.23 16.25 4.01
CA LYS A 74 -5.85 16.66 4.30
C LYS A 74 -4.91 15.72 3.56
N GLN A 75 -4.37 16.15 2.41
CA GLN A 75 -3.28 15.44 1.76
C GLN A 75 -1.96 15.84 2.42
N LEU A 76 -1.14 14.86 2.76
CA LEU A 76 0.08 15.10 3.55
C LEU A 76 1.31 14.81 2.71
N VAL A 77 2.20 15.79 2.62
CA VAL A 77 3.43 15.69 1.86
C VAL A 77 4.57 15.27 2.79
N VAL A 78 5.26 14.21 2.41
CA VAL A 78 6.55 13.81 3.00
C VAL A 78 7.63 14.11 1.99
N GLU A 79 8.65 14.87 2.38
CA GLU A 79 9.81 15.18 1.54
C GLU A 79 11.11 14.75 2.22
N HIS A 80 11.98 14.05 1.49
CA HIS A 80 13.34 13.79 1.96
C HIS A 80 14.22 15.02 1.74
N THR A 81 14.68 15.66 2.83
CA THR A 81 15.50 16.88 2.78
C THR A 81 16.97 16.67 3.14
N GLY A 82 17.32 15.51 3.73
CA GLY A 82 18.70 15.14 4.05
C GLY A 82 19.62 15.15 2.82
N GLU A 83 20.94 15.20 3.03
CA GLU A 83 21.93 15.33 1.95
C GLU A 83 21.80 14.23 0.88
N ALA A 84 22.01 14.62 -0.38
CA ALA A 84 22.05 13.67 -1.48
C ALA A 84 23.39 12.96 -1.44
N TRP A 85 23.39 11.64 -1.57
CA TRP A 85 24.64 10.93 -1.81
C TRP A 85 25.22 11.35 -3.16
N SER A 86 26.49 11.74 -3.18
CA SER A 86 27.26 12.00 -4.40
C SER A 86 27.95 10.70 -4.84
N GLU A 87 27.68 10.25 -6.07
CA GLU A 87 28.31 9.09 -6.71
C GLU A 87 29.83 9.21 -6.93
N THR A 88 30.45 10.35 -6.61
CA THR A 88 31.84 10.67 -6.93
C THR A 88 32.90 9.89 -6.15
N GLY A 89 32.52 8.90 -5.34
CA GLY A 89 33.45 7.98 -4.66
C GLY A 89 33.58 6.60 -5.32
N SER A 90 32.84 6.30 -6.40
CA SER A 90 32.87 4.99 -7.03
C SER A 90 33.83 4.95 -8.21
N SER A 91 35.05 4.49 -7.96
CA SER A 91 35.93 3.98 -9.01
C SER A 91 35.17 2.92 -9.82
N SER A 92 35.21 3.08 -11.13
CA SER A 92 34.74 2.13 -12.14
C SER A 92 35.16 0.69 -11.82
N SER A 93 34.20 -0.16 -11.45
CA SER A 93 34.33 -1.59 -11.63
C SER A 93 32.98 -2.14 -12.10
N THR A 94 32.93 -2.51 -13.36
CA THR A 94 31.98 -3.50 -13.89
C THR A 94 32.19 -4.80 -13.13
N GLY A 95 31.52 -4.96 -12.00
CA GLY A 95 31.69 -6.08 -11.10
C GLY A 95 30.67 -6.00 -9.97
N SER A 96 30.01 -7.11 -9.71
CA SER A 96 28.98 -7.35 -8.71
C SER A 96 29.10 -6.50 -7.44
N ARG A 97 27.97 -5.91 -7.03
CA ARG A 97 27.78 -5.20 -5.75
C ARG A 97 28.40 -6.02 -4.60
N PRO A 98 29.34 -5.47 -3.81
CA PRO A 98 29.88 -6.20 -2.69
C PRO A 98 28.79 -6.38 -1.63
N LEU A 99 28.48 -7.64 -1.38
CA LEU A 99 27.60 -8.13 -0.34
C LEU A 99 28.43 -8.31 0.94
N SER A 100 28.73 -7.22 1.68
CA SER A 100 29.50 -7.33 2.93
C SER A 100 28.61 -7.30 4.18
N SER A 101 28.61 -8.47 4.84
CA SER A 101 28.55 -8.76 6.28
C SER A 101 27.88 -7.79 7.26
N ALA A 102 26.96 -8.36 8.05
CA ALA A 102 26.64 -8.07 9.45
C ALA A 102 26.72 -6.59 9.91
N ALA A 103 25.53 -6.01 10.14
CA ALA A 103 25.32 -4.70 10.78
C ALA A 103 25.78 -3.46 9.99
N SER A 104 25.64 -3.46 8.66
CA SER A 104 25.50 -2.19 7.95
C SER A 104 24.20 -1.53 8.41
N LYS A 105 24.31 -0.49 9.25
CA LYS A 105 23.20 0.43 9.50
C LYS A 105 22.74 0.89 8.12
N ASN A 106 21.51 0.62 7.71
CA ASN A 106 20.93 1.11 6.45
C ASN A 106 20.78 2.63 6.52
N ILE A 107 21.87 3.38 6.54
CA ILE A 107 21.90 4.83 6.75
C ILE A 107 21.26 5.64 5.61
N TRP A 108 20.64 4.96 4.64
CA TRP A 108 20.04 5.51 3.42
C TRP A 108 18.51 5.52 3.46
N GLU A 109 17.90 4.68 4.30
CA GLU A 109 16.45 4.53 4.36
C GLU A 109 15.88 5.53 5.37
N ARG A 110 14.93 6.36 4.94
CA ARG A 110 14.23 7.33 5.80
C ARG A 110 12.77 6.98 5.87
N SER A 111 12.34 6.52 7.04
CA SER A 111 10.98 6.04 7.25
C SER A 111 10.16 7.00 8.10
N VAL A 112 8.85 7.02 7.83
CA VAL A 112 7.85 7.68 8.67
C VAL A 112 6.64 6.78 8.85
N PHE A 113 6.14 6.73 10.08
CA PHE A 113 4.93 6.01 10.46
C PHE A 113 3.74 6.96 10.51
N ALA A 114 2.54 6.45 10.24
CA ALA A 114 1.33 7.15 10.60
C ALA A 114 1.11 7.16 12.13
N VAL A 115 0.25 8.07 12.61
CA VAL A 115 -0.09 8.19 14.04
C VAL A 115 -0.80 6.93 14.53
N GLU A 116 -1.82 6.52 13.80
CA GLU A 116 -2.70 5.42 14.18
C GLU A 116 -2.27 4.07 13.60
N GLN A 117 -2.52 3.03 14.40
CA GLN A 117 -2.43 1.65 13.95
C GLN A 117 -3.60 1.36 12.99
N ILE A 118 -3.41 0.45 12.05
CA ILE A 118 -4.54 -0.09 11.28
C ILE A 118 -5.57 -0.73 12.24
N PRO A 119 -6.86 -0.72 11.90
CA PRO A 119 -7.92 -1.16 12.81
C PRO A 119 -7.87 -2.70 12.95
N LYS A 120 -8.75 -3.26 13.79
CA LYS A 120 -8.81 -4.72 14.01
C LYS A 120 -9.80 -5.45 13.11
N SER A 121 -10.68 -4.74 12.41
CA SER A 121 -11.74 -5.31 11.57
C SER A 121 -12.05 -4.41 10.39
N GLY A 122 -12.75 -4.98 9.40
CA GLY A 122 -13.12 -4.28 8.17
C GLY A 122 -11.99 -4.23 7.14
N ILE A 123 -12.02 -3.21 6.29
CA ILE A 123 -11.01 -2.98 5.25
C ILE A 123 -10.26 -1.71 5.60
N PHE A 124 -8.95 -1.82 5.75
CA PHE A 124 -8.06 -0.67 5.85
C PHE A 124 -7.48 -0.37 4.47
N TYR A 125 -7.41 0.91 4.08
CA TYR A 125 -6.77 1.32 2.83
C TYR A 125 -6.24 2.77 2.89
N TYR A 126 -5.11 3.02 2.22
CA TYR A 126 -4.58 4.36 1.98
C TYR A 126 -3.86 4.44 0.63
N GLU A 127 -3.78 5.65 0.06
CA GLU A 127 -3.09 5.92 -1.20
C GLU A 127 -1.93 6.88 -1.01
N VAL A 128 -0.91 6.73 -1.85
CA VAL A 128 0.28 7.58 -1.88
C VAL A 128 0.56 7.96 -3.33
N LYS A 129 0.49 9.25 -3.63
CA LYS A 129 0.93 9.79 -4.91
C LYS A 129 2.43 10.04 -4.89
N ILE A 130 3.12 9.60 -5.92
CA ILE A 130 4.58 9.71 -6.03
C ILE A 130 4.96 11.02 -6.71
N LYS A 131 5.87 11.77 -6.09
CA LYS A 131 6.44 13.03 -6.62
C LYS A 131 7.96 12.98 -6.55
N MET A 132 8.61 12.50 -7.60
CA MET A 132 10.05 12.25 -7.62
C MET A 132 10.69 12.66 -8.94
N LYS A 133 11.94 13.12 -8.88
CA LYS A 133 12.78 13.32 -10.07
C LYS A 133 13.63 12.07 -10.30
N GLY A 134 13.50 11.46 -11.49
CA GLY A 134 14.25 10.26 -11.89
C GLY A 134 13.76 8.97 -11.21
N TRP A 135 14.44 7.86 -11.50
CA TRP A 135 14.10 6.56 -10.90
C TRP A 135 14.86 6.35 -9.59
N ARG A 136 14.12 6.28 -8.48
CA ARG A 136 14.65 6.12 -7.12
C ARG A 136 13.79 5.15 -6.31
N HIS A 137 14.31 4.69 -5.19
CA HIS A 137 13.61 3.70 -4.36
C HIS A 137 12.56 4.39 -3.47
N VAL A 138 11.33 3.90 -3.53
CA VAL A 138 10.24 4.28 -2.62
C VAL A 138 9.56 2.99 -2.18
N PHE A 139 9.26 2.87 -0.90
CA PHE A 139 8.58 1.71 -0.33
C PHE A 139 7.31 2.18 0.38
N ILE A 140 6.21 1.48 0.12
CA ILE A 140 4.88 1.82 0.64
C ILE A 140 4.30 0.57 1.25
N GLY A 141 3.89 0.64 2.52
CA GLY A 141 3.36 -0.53 3.19
C GLY A 141 3.05 -0.35 4.67
N LEU A 142 3.35 -1.39 5.44
CA LEU A 142 2.98 -1.53 6.84
C LEU A 142 4.18 -1.98 7.67
N ALA A 143 4.36 -1.38 8.84
CA ALA A 143 5.43 -1.75 9.76
C ALA A 143 4.97 -1.73 11.21
N THR A 144 5.68 -2.47 12.06
CA THR A 144 5.58 -2.32 13.51
C THR A 144 6.51 -1.19 13.97
N LYS A 145 6.16 -0.49 15.06
CA LYS A 145 7.00 0.55 15.67
C LYS A 145 8.35 0.04 16.23
N GLN A 146 8.61 -1.28 16.17
CA GLN A 146 9.91 -1.86 16.48
C GLN A 146 10.94 -1.63 15.36
N MET A 147 10.49 -1.40 14.12
CA MET A 147 11.38 -1.06 13.01
C MET A 147 12.02 0.31 13.28
N LYS A 148 13.34 0.41 13.08
CA LYS A 148 14.06 1.68 13.24
C LYS A 148 13.75 2.61 12.08
N LEU A 149 13.80 3.93 12.33
CA LEU A 149 13.52 4.95 11.31
C LEU A 149 14.57 5.01 10.20
N ASN A 150 15.75 4.42 10.42
CA ASN A 150 16.81 4.23 9.44
C ASN A 150 16.80 2.82 8.81
N GLU A 151 15.65 2.14 8.84
CA GLU A 151 15.39 0.89 8.13
C GLU A 151 14.17 1.08 7.22
N GLY A 152 14.12 0.31 6.14
CA GLY A 152 13.06 0.37 5.15
C GLY A 152 11.88 -0.53 5.48
N VAL A 153 10.67 -0.01 5.28
CA VAL A 153 9.45 -0.82 5.25
C VAL A 153 9.56 -1.82 4.08
N GLY A 154 9.41 -3.10 4.38
CA GLY A 154 9.68 -4.21 3.48
C GLY A 154 10.95 -4.98 3.85
N PRO A 155 12.16 -4.42 3.64
CA PRO A 155 13.42 -5.05 4.04
C PRO A 155 13.49 -5.39 5.53
N ALA A 156 12.95 -4.56 6.42
CA ALA A 156 12.94 -4.82 7.86
C ALA A 156 12.03 -6.00 8.26
N LYS A 157 12.38 -6.68 9.36
CA LYS A 157 11.54 -7.76 9.91
C LYS A 157 10.19 -7.20 10.37
N ASN A 158 9.13 -8.02 10.30
CA ASN A 158 7.77 -7.65 10.74
C ASN A 158 7.19 -6.44 9.97
N THR A 159 7.55 -6.30 8.70
CA THR A 159 7.05 -5.24 7.81
C THR A 159 6.64 -5.80 6.45
N TYR A 160 5.75 -5.13 5.74
CA TYR A 160 5.25 -5.53 4.41
C TYR A 160 5.30 -4.32 3.50
N ALA A 161 5.78 -4.45 2.26
CA ALA A 161 5.82 -3.30 1.36
C ALA A 161 5.77 -3.64 -0.12
N TYR A 162 5.24 -2.70 -0.89
CA TYR A 162 5.43 -2.62 -2.33
C TYR A 162 6.49 -1.55 -2.65
N ALA A 163 7.56 -1.96 -3.32
CA ALA A 163 8.67 -1.10 -3.70
C ALA A 163 8.60 -0.66 -5.16
N SER A 164 9.06 0.56 -5.46
CA SER A 164 9.03 1.18 -6.79
C SER A 164 9.70 0.36 -7.90
N LYS A 165 10.61 -0.55 -7.53
CA LYS A 165 11.28 -1.47 -8.46
C LYS A 165 10.44 -2.69 -8.85
N GLY A 166 9.20 -2.80 -8.39
CA GLY A 166 8.37 -3.98 -8.63
C GLY A 166 8.73 -5.12 -7.67
N PHE A 167 8.97 -4.80 -6.39
CA PHE A 167 9.20 -5.84 -5.37
C PHE A 167 8.10 -5.81 -4.32
N ILE A 168 7.57 -6.97 -4.00
CA ILE A 168 6.65 -7.17 -2.89
C ILE A 168 7.42 -7.84 -1.76
N TRP A 169 7.70 -7.06 -0.72
CA TRP A 169 8.48 -7.52 0.42
C TRP A 169 7.57 -8.14 1.46
N GLY A 170 8.06 -9.25 1.98
CA GLY A 170 7.74 -9.66 3.31
C GLY A 170 6.83 -10.85 3.47
N HIS A 171 6.59 -11.54 2.36
CA HIS A 171 5.71 -12.69 2.26
C HIS A 171 6.52 -13.94 1.91
N GLU A 172 6.67 -14.83 2.87
CA GLU A 172 7.30 -16.14 2.69
C GLU A 172 6.30 -17.06 1.95
N VAL A 173 6.43 -17.16 0.64
CA VAL A 173 5.55 -17.97 -0.22
C VAL A 173 6.39 -18.79 -1.20
N LYS A 174 5.80 -19.85 -1.76
CA LYS A 174 6.47 -20.68 -2.77
C LYS A 174 6.91 -19.80 -3.94
N GLY A 175 8.21 -19.84 -4.27
CA GLY A 175 8.79 -19.07 -5.38
C GLY A 175 9.18 -17.63 -5.04
N CYS A 176 9.10 -17.21 -3.77
CA CYS A 176 9.76 -15.98 -3.33
C CYS A 176 11.29 -16.15 -3.32
N GLU A 177 11.99 -15.03 -3.44
CA GLU A 177 13.44 -14.94 -3.26
C GLU A 177 13.76 -14.32 -1.91
N HIS A 178 14.99 -14.49 -1.43
CA HIS A 178 15.44 -13.94 -0.15
C HIS A 178 16.54 -12.91 -0.36
N GLY A 179 16.34 -11.72 0.22
CA GLY A 179 17.35 -10.67 0.24
C GLY A 179 18.54 -11.03 1.14
N VAL A 180 19.53 -10.14 1.21
CA VAL A 180 20.77 -10.30 1.99
C VAL A 180 20.52 -10.66 3.45
N ASN A 181 19.48 -10.08 4.03
CA ASN A 181 19.06 -10.28 5.42
C ASN A 181 18.07 -11.45 5.57
N LYS A 182 17.99 -12.34 4.57
CA LYS A 182 17.01 -13.43 4.47
C LYS A 182 15.56 -12.95 4.48
N ARG A 183 15.29 -11.67 4.17
CA ARG A 183 13.92 -11.16 4.06
C ARG A 183 13.32 -11.64 2.74
N PRO A 184 12.19 -12.36 2.73
CA PRO A 184 11.54 -12.78 1.50
C PRO A 184 10.99 -11.59 0.71
N TYR A 185 11.07 -11.68 -0.61
CA TYR A 185 10.42 -10.78 -1.55
C TYR A 185 9.98 -11.52 -2.82
N ILE A 186 9.00 -10.94 -3.51
CA ILE A 186 8.52 -11.38 -4.82
C ILE A 186 8.87 -10.29 -5.83
N ASN A 187 9.42 -10.67 -6.99
CA ASN A 187 9.91 -9.74 -8.02
C ASN A 187 9.41 -10.08 -9.45
N LYS A 188 8.60 -11.13 -9.59
CA LYS A 188 8.10 -11.59 -10.89
C LYS A 188 6.75 -10.97 -11.19
N GLU A 189 6.61 -10.39 -12.39
CA GLU A 189 5.34 -9.84 -12.90
C GLU A 189 4.71 -8.75 -12.02
N ILE A 190 5.52 -8.13 -11.15
CA ILE A 190 5.07 -7.00 -10.33
C ILE A 190 5.35 -5.72 -11.10
N PRO A 191 4.33 -4.88 -11.38
CA PRO A 191 4.54 -3.60 -12.04
C PRO A 191 5.54 -2.73 -11.27
N LYS A 192 6.31 -1.91 -12.00
CA LYS A 192 7.09 -0.82 -11.40
C LYS A 192 6.20 0.42 -11.33
N PHE A 193 6.47 1.29 -10.38
CA PHE A 193 5.81 2.59 -10.32
C PHE A 193 6.82 3.73 -10.32
N LYS A 194 6.39 4.88 -10.85
CA LYS A 194 7.23 6.06 -11.09
C LYS A 194 6.49 7.34 -10.70
N ASP A 195 7.16 8.47 -10.92
CA ASP A 195 6.62 9.81 -10.72
C ASP A 195 5.22 9.98 -11.34
N GLY A 196 4.34 10.67 -10.61
CA GLY A 196 2.98 10.96 -11.00
C GLY A 196 1.95 9.88 -10.68
N GLN A 197 2.37 8.62 -10.50
CA GLN A 197 1.47 7.50 -10.23
C GLN A 197 0.98 7.46 -8.78
N VAL A 198 -0.15 6.80 -8.56
CA VAL A 198 -0.78 6.60 -7.25
C VAL A 198 -0.69 5.13 -6.86
N VAL A 199 -0.07 4.86 -5.72
CA VAL A 199 0.08 3.52 -5.18
C VAL A 199 -0.79 3.39 -3.94
N GLY A 200 -1.62 2.35 -3.87
CA GLY A 200 -2.43 2.05 -2.70
C GLY A 200 -1.91 0.84 -1.93
N CYS A 201 -2.15 0.84 -0.63
CA CYS A 201 -1.90 -0.30 0.25
C CYS A 201 -3.11 -0.49 1.16
N GLY A 202 -3.65 -1.70 1.18
CA GLY A 202 -4.78 -2.04 2.04
C GLY A 202 -4.74 -3.44 2.58
N VAL A 203 -5.55 -3.67 3.60
CA VAL A 203 -5.69 -4.94 4.29
C VAL A 203 -7.16 -5.25 4.44
N ASP A 204 -7.58 -6.40 3.93
CA ASP A 204 -8.79 -7.07 4.40
C ASP A 204 -8.45 -7.75 5.73
N LEU A 205 -8.91 -7.14 6.82
CA LEU A 205 -8.59 -7.57 8.17
C LEU A 205 -9.42 -8.77 8.62
N LYS A 206 -10.56 -9.02 7.95
CA LYS A 206 -11.35 -10.23 8.20
C LYS A 206 -10.53 -11.47 7.82
N ASN A 207 -9.81 -11.40 6.71
CA ASN A 207 -9.03 -12.51 6.19
C ASN A 207 -7.51 -12.38 6.46
N GLY A 208 -7.08 -11.25 7.02
CA GLY A 208 -5.66 -10.94 7.23
C GLY A 208 -4.88 -10.89 5.91
N LYS A 209 -5.50 -10.35 4.85
CA LYS A 209 -4.92 -10.32 3.50
C LYS A 209 -4.59 -8.90 3.06
N ILE A 210 -3.34 -8.68 2.67
CA ILE A 210 -2.91 -7.41 2.08
C ILE A 210 -3.18 -7.40 0.58
N PHE A 211 -3.47 -6.22 0.07
CA PHE A 211 -3.54 -5.92 -1.34
C PHE A 211 -2.85 -4.57 -1.64
N TYR A 212 -2.35 -4.45 -2.86
CA TYR A 212 -1.75 -3.23 -3.37
C TYR A 212 -2.42 -2.84 -4.67
N THR A 213 -2.53 -1.53 -4.90
CA THR A 213 -3.06 -0.99 -6.13
C THR A 213 -2.06 -0.05 -6.79
N LEU A 214 -2.16 0.09 -8.10
CA LEU A 214 -1.43 1.07 -8.89
C LEU A 214 -2.42 1.75 -9.83
N ASP A 215 -2.51 3.08 -9.75
CA ASP A 215 -3.40 3.93 -10.55
C ASP A 215 -4.86 3.46 -10.56
N GLY A 216 -5.36 2.99 -9.41
CA GLY A 216 -6.75 2.57 -9.23
C GLY A 216 -7.06 1.13 -9.65
N GLU A 217 -6.05 0.31 -9.95
CA GLU A 217 -6.19 -1.12 -10.24
C GLU A 217 -5.41 -1.99 -9.27
N ILE A 218 -5.97 -3.14 -8.89
CA ILE A 218 -5.30 -4.11 -8.02
C ILE A 218 -4.15 -4.74 -8.81
N VAL A 219 -2.93 -4.65 -8.26
CA VAL A 219 -1.75 -5.30 -8.83
C VAL A 219 -1.35 -6.56 -8.05
N ILE A 220 -1.66 -6.60 -6.75
CA ILE A 220 -1.36 -7.73 -5.86
C ILE A 220 -2.46 -7.85 -4.81
N ALA A 221 -2.89 -9.08 -4.51
CA ALA A 221 -3.86 -9.36 -3.47
C ALA A 221 -3.64 -10.77 -2.87
N GLY A 222 -4.29 -11.05 -1.74
CA GLY A 222 -4.37 -12.41 -1.17
C GLY A 222 -3.14 -12.87 -0.37
N LEU A 223 -2.11 -12.02 -0.27
CA LEU A 223 -0.94 -12.29 0.55
C LEU A 223 -1.26 -12.10 2.03
N SER A 224 -0.83 -13.03 2.89
CA SER A 224 -1.13 -12.95 4.32
C SER A 224 -0.27 -11.90 5.02
N VAL A 225 -0.88 -11.18 5.96
CA VAL A 225 -0.20 -10.39 7.00
C VAL A 225 -0.37 -11.05 8.36
N ASN A 226 0.58 -10.84 9.27
CA ASN A 226 0.45 -11.33 10.63
C ASN A 226 -0.50 -10.42 11.42
N ALA A 227 -1.73 -10.90 11.64
CA ALA A 227 -2.79 -10.17 12.34
C ALA A 227 -2.47 -9.84 13.81
N ASN A 228 -1.49 -10.51 14.42
CA ASN A 228 -1.08 -10.24 15.81
C ASN A 228 -0.13 -9.05 15.94
N LEU A 229 0.40 -8.53 14.82
CA LEU A 229 1.33 -7.41 14.85
C LEU A 229 0.58 -6.07 14.90
N PRO A 230 1.03 -5.11 15.73
CA PRO A 230 0.51 -3.74 15.70
C PRO A 230 1.07 -3.00 14.49
N LEU A 231 0.40 -3.18 13.34
CA LEU A 231 0.84 -2.63 12.06
C LEU A 231 0.35 -1.18 11.88
N PHE A 232 1.26 -0.32 11.46
CA PHE A 232 1.02 1.08 11.12
C PHE A 232 1.33 1.30 9.65
N PRO A 233 0.56 2.15 8.94
CA PRO A 233 0.99 2.68 7.65
C PRO A 233 2.40 3.26 7.77
N CYS A 234 3.27 2.88 6.85
CA CYS A 234 4.67 3.29 6.84
C CYS A 234 5.18 3.42 5.42
N VAL A 235 6.02 4.42 5.20
CA VAL A 235 6.66 4.70 3.91
C VAL A 235 8.14 4.95 4.13
N THR A 236 8.95 4.58 3.14
CA THR A 236 10.40 4.81 3.15
C THR A 236 10.83 5.53 1.87
N LEU A 237 11.58 6.62 2.05
CA LEU A 237 12.28 7.36 0.99
C LEU A 237 13.79 7.15 1.13
N THR A 238 14.52 7.13 0.02
CA THR A 238 15.97 6.84 0.01
C THR A 238 16.84 7.96 -0.53
N ASN A 239 16.25 8.99 -1.13
CA ASN A 239 17.00 10.01 -1.84
C ASN A 239 16.42 11.41 -1.63
N LYS A 240 17.32 12.39 -1.45
CA LYS A 240 16.99 13.82 -1.34
C LYS A 240 16.09 14.31 -2.47
N GLY A 241 15.03 15.03 -2.11
CA GLY A 241 14.08 15.63 -3.04
C GLY A 241 12.99 14.67 -3.52
N GLN A 242 12.98 13.42 -3.08
CA GLN A 242 11.78 12.58 -3.20
C GLN A 242 10.67 13.18 -2.35
N LYS A 243 9.48 13.28 -2.94
CA LYS A 243 8.26 13.69 -2.27
C LYS A 243 7.19 12.62 -2.51
N ILE A 244 6.29 12.50 -1.55
CA ILE A 244 5.07 11.71 -1.69
C ILE A 244 3.92 12.47 -1.07
N GLU A 245 2.71 12.18 -1.53
CA GLU A 245 1.50 12.79 -1.00
C GLU A 245 0.53 11.69 -0.58
N ALA A 246 0.30 11.55 0.72
CA ALA A 246 -0.58 10.52 1.25
C ALA A 246 -2.02 11.01 1.34
N ASN A 247 -2.93 10.10 1.03
CA ASN A 247 -4.36 10.22 1.22
C ASN A 247 -4.79 9.10 2.18
N PHE A 248 -5.10 9.48 3.42
CA PHE A 248 -5.73 8.60 4.42
C PHE A 248 -7.26 8.78 4.48
N GLY A 249 -7.82 9.63 3.61
CA GLY A 249 -9.24 9.99 3.60
C GLY A 249 -10.13 8.96 2.91
N ARG A 250 -11.22 9.42 2.29
CA ARG A 250 -12.21 8.55 1.63
C ARG A 250 -12.27 8.70 0.10
N ASP A 251 -11.63 9.74 -0.44
CA ASP A 251 -11.66 10.03 -1.89
C ASP A 251 -10.47 9.39 -2.59
N PHE A 252 -10.55 8.08 -2.80
CA PHE A 252 -9.52 7.28 -3.42
C PHE A 252 -9.70 7.19 -4.94
N LEU A 253 -8.58 7.07 -5.64
CA LEU A 253 -8.58 6.70 -7.06
C LEU A 253 -9.12 5.27 -7.21
N PHE A 254 -8.66 4.34 -6.39
CA PHE A 254 -9.22 2.99 -6.30
C PHE A 254 -10.63 2.99 -5.72
N LYS A 255 -11.51 2.17 -6.29
CA LYS A 255 -12.87 1.97 -5.78
C LYS A 255 -12.93 0.69 -4.96
N LEU A 256 -13.07 0.82 -3.63
CA LEU A 256 -13.10 -0.30 -2.68
C LEU A 256 -14.19 -1.34 -2.99
N GLU A 257 -15.26 -0.94 -3.67
CA GLU A 257 -16.33 -1.82 -4.17
C GLU A 257 -15.78 -2.97 -5.05
N LYS A 258 -14.67 -2.74 -5.77
CA LYS A 258 -14.00 -3.75 -6.58
C LYS A 258 -13.48 -4.95 -5.77
N LEU A 259 -13.40 -4.87 -4.44
CA LEU A 259 -12.99 -5.99 -3.56
C LEU A 259 -14.12 -7.00 -3.29
N LYS A 260 -15.36 -6.68 -3.67
CA LYS A 260 -16.55 -7.51 -3.40
C LYS A 260 -16.83 -8.56 -4.49
N ASN A 261 -16.13 -8.49 -5.62
CA ASN A 261 -16.36 -9.30 -6.82
C ASN A 261 -15.25 -10.32 -7.05
#